data_AF-A0A4D6YCK2-F1
#
_entry.id   AF-A0A4D6YCK2-F1
#
_cell.length_a   1.000
_cell.length_b   1.000
_cell.length_c   1.000
_cell.angle_alpha   90.00
_cell.angle_beta   90.00
_cell.angle_gamma   90.00
#
_symmetry.space_group_name_H-M   'P 1'
#
loop_
_entity.id
_entity.type
_entity.pdbx_description
1 polymer ?
#
loop_
_entity_poly.entity_id
_entity_poly.type
_entity_poly.pdbx_seq_one_letter_code
_entity_poly.pdbx_strand_id
1 'polypeptide(L)'
;MSSYSAEERVVWALENLPVIHIMSSSFGIQSMILLHIMVSQKPDIPIVLIDTGYLFPETYKFIDFVKKKYDLNLQVFRSNISPAWQEARYGKLWKKGIKGINFYNYINKVQPMENALNTLSVQTWFAGLRHEQSKSRQLLSYVSIQKGIFKVLPILDWSNDKIYEYSKKNNLEIHPLSKDGYSSLGDVHTTVKHVPGMLEEETRFFGLKRECGLHED
;
A
#
# COMPACT_ATOMS: atom_id res chain seq x y z
N MET A 1 10.14 -20.48 2.76
CA MET A 1 8.85 -19.83 2.42
C MET A 1 8.56 -19.76 0.91
N SER A 2 9.52 -20.01 0.01
CA SER A 2 9.27 -19.99 -1.44
C SER A 2 8.28 -21.07 -1.91
N SER A 3 8.24 -22.22 -1.24
CA SER A 3 7.28 -23.30 -1.51
C SER A 3 5.88 -23.07 -0.95
N TYR A 4 5.69 -22.04 -0.11
CA TYR A 4 4.40 -21.76 0.53
C TYR A 4 3.53 -20.90 -0.38
N SER A 5 2.22 -21.13 -0.36
CA SER A 5 1.19 -20.20 -0.84
C SER A 5 1.21 -18.88 -0.05
N ALA A 6 0.52 -17.85 -0.54
CA ALA A 6 0.44 -16.59 0.21
C ALA A 6 -0.27 -16.78 1.54
N GLU A 7 -1.33 -17.59 1.55
CA GLU A 7 -2.09 -17.96 2.73
C GLU A 7 -1.20 -18.66 3.76
N GLU A 8 -0.42 -19.67 3.35
CA GLU A 8 0.53 -20.37 4.23
C GLU A 8 1.62 -19.43 4.78
N ARG A 9 2.07 -18.46 3.98
CA ARG A 9 3.03 -17.44 4.47
C ARG A 9 2.40 -16.54 5.54
N VAL A 10 1.13 -16.18 5.39
CA VAL A 10 0.42 -15.39 6.42
C VAL A 10 0.25 -16.22 7.69
N VAL A 11 -0.26 -17.46 7.60
CA VAL A 11 -0.43 -18.35 8.77
C VAL A 11 0.91 -18.51 9.50
N TRP A 12 1.95 -18.88 8.76
CA TRP A 12 3.28 -19.06 9.34
C TRP A 12 3.77 -17.80 10.06
N ALA A 13 3.61 -16.62 9.45
CA ALA A 13 4.04 -15.37 10.04
C ALA A 13 3.25 -15.03 11.31
N LEU A 14 1.93 -15.24 11.32
CA LEU A 14 1.07 -15.03 12.49
C LEU A 14 1.43 -15.94 13.67
N GLU A 15 1.92 -17.15 13.39
CA GLU A 15 2.28 -18.15 14.40
C GLU A 15 3.73 -18.04 14.89
N ASN A 16 4.65 -17.55 14.06
CA ASN A 16 6.09 -17.65 14.32
C ASN A 16 6.81 -16.30 14.50
N LEU A 17 6.18 -15.18 14.13
CA LEU A 17 6.77 -13.85 14.31
C LEU A 17 6.25 -13.16 15.58
N PRO A 18 6.96 -12.14 16.08
CA PRO A 18 6.53 -11.44 17.28
C PRO A 18 5.14 -10.82 17.15
N VAL A 19 4.42 -10.88 18.27
CA VAL A 19 3.04 -10.40 18.41
C VAL A 19 2.92 -8.89 18.18
N ILE A 20 1.69 -8.43 17.91
CA ILE A 20 1.35 -7.09 17.38
C ILE A 20 1.60 -6.99 15.87
N HIS A 21 0.71 -7.66 15.14
CA HIS A 21 0.63 -7.72 13.69
C HIS A 21 -0.18 -6.56 13.14
N ILE A 22 0.29 -5.91 12.08
CA ILE A 22 -0.51 -4.97 11.27
C ILE A 22 -0.39 -5.30 9.79
N MET A 23 -1.39 -4.95 9.01
CA MET A 23 -1.29 -4.89 7.56
C MET A 23 -1.39 -3.44 7.11
N SER A 24 -0.52 -2.99 6.20
CA SER A 24 -0.73 -1.69 5.53
C SER A 24 -1.46 -1.87 4.21
N SER A 25 -2.42 -0.99 3.91
CA SER A 25 -3.12 -0.96 2.62
C SER A 25 -3.26 0.47 2.11
N SER A 26 -2.95 0.69 0.84
CA SER A 26 -3.27 1.94 0.13
C SER A 26 -4.68 1.94 -0.47
N PHE A 27 -5.40 0.81 -0.40
CA PHE A 27 -6.69 0.61 -1.07
C PHE A 27 -6.66 0.93 -2.57
N GLY A 28 -5.51 0.69 -3.21
CA GLY A 28 -5.35 0.80 -4.66
C GLY A 28 -5.93 -0.41 -5.39
N ILE A 29 -5.71 -0.45 -6.71
CA ILE A 29 -6.32 -1.43 -7.64
C ILE A 29 -6.17 -2.88 -7.18
N GLN A 30 -5.01 -3.25 -6.66
CA GLN A 30 -4.69 -4.64 -6.26
C GLN A 30 -4.69 -4.86 -4.75
N SER A 31 -5.02 -3.83 -3.95
CA SER A 31 -4.89 -3.90 -2.48
C SER A 31 -5.86 -4.88 -1.83
N MET A 32 -6.99 -5.20 -2.49
CA MET A 32 -7.99 -6.14 -1.98
C MET A 32 -7.46 -7.56 -1.81
N ILE A 33 -6.41 -7.96 -2.53
CA ILE A 33 -5.89 -9.32 -2.51
C ILE A 33 -5.34 -9.66 -1.13
N LEU A 34 -4.30 -8.94 -0.70
CA LEU A 34 -3.71 -9.19 0.61
C LEU A 34 -4.70 -8.86 1.71
N LEU A 35 -5.56 -7.85 1.53
CA LEU A 35 -6.59 -7.50 2.51
C LEU A 35 -7.51 -8.69 2.77
N HIS A 36 -8.05 -9.28 1.70
CA HIS A 36 -8.93 -10.45 1.79
C HIS A 36 -8.23 -11.65 2.44
N ILE A 37 -6.99 -11.95 2.05
CA ILE A 37 -6.18 -13.02 2.67
C ILE A 37 -6.01 -12.77 4.17
N MET A 38 -5.61 -11.56 4.56
CA MET A 38 -5.33 -11.22 5.95
C MET A 38 -6.59 -11.29 6.82
N VAL A 39 -7.71 -10.69 6.39
CA VAL A 39 -8.94 -10.67 7.19
C VAL A 39 -9.61 -12.04 7.27
N SER A 40 -9.38 -12.92 6.29
CA SER A 40 -9.85 -14.31 6.35
C SER A 40 -9.13 -15.13 7.41
N GLN A 41 -7.87 -14.79 7.74
CA GLN A 41 -7.07 -15.51 8.74
C GLN A 41 -7.06 -14.83 10.11
N LYS A 42 -7.09 -13.49 10.12
CA LYS A 42 -7.10 -12.66 11.32
C LYS A 42 -8.08 -11.49 11.13
N PRO A 43 -9.39 -11.70 11.37
CA PRO A 43 -10.42 -10.69 11.10
C PRO A 43 -10.21 -9.36 11.82
N ASP A 44 -9.61 -9.39 13.01
CA ASP A 44 -9.40 -8.23 13.88
C ASP A 44 -8.09 -7.47 13.62
N ILE A 45 -7.29 -7.90 12.63
CA ILE A 45 -5.97 -7.31 12.36
C ILE A 45 -6.10 -5.80 12.06
N PRO A 46 -5.29 -4.94 12.71
CA PRO A 46 -5.23 -3.53 12.35
C PRO A 46 -4.80 -3.34 10.89
N ILE A 47 -5.65 -2.69 10.11
CA ILE A 47 -5.36 -2.27 8.73
C ILE A 47 -4.91 -0.80 8.76
N VAL A 48 -3.63 -0.55 8.57
CA VAL A 48 -3.06 0.80 8.53
C VAL A 48 -3.25 1.42 7.15
N LEU A 49 -3.98 2.52 7.10
CA LEU A 49 -4.09 3.42 5.95
C LEU A 49 -3.29 4.69 6.23
N ILE A 50 -2.42 5.07 5.29
CA ILE A 50 -1.78 6.38 5.29
C ILE A 50 -2.58 7.32 4.39
N ASP A 51 -3.36 8.20 5.03
CA ASP A 51 -4.14 9.23 4.37
C ASP A 51 -3.30 10.50 4.14
N THR A 52 -2.91 10.72 2.90
CA THR A 52 -2.16 11.91 2.49
C THR A 52 -3.03 13.17 2.44
N GLY A 53 -4.36 13.01 2.44
CA GLY A 53 -5.33 14.06 2.13
C GLY A 53 -5.44 14.41 0.64
N TYR A 54 -4.75 13.66 -0.23
CA TYR A 54 -4.75 13.86 -1.69
C TYR A 54 -5.12 12.58 -2.46
N LEU A 55 -5.74 11.59 -1.80
CA LEU A 55 -6.24 10.40 -2.49
C LEU A 55 -7.42 10.76 -3.39
N PHE A 56 -7.73 9.88 -4.34
CA PHE A 56 -8.92 10.06 -5.18
C PHE A 56 -10.20 10.00 -4.33
N PRO A 57 -11.22 10.83 -4.63
CA PRO A 57 -12.55 10.72 -4.01
C PRO A 57 -13.13 9.31 -4.12
N GLU A 58 -12.89 8.63 -5.25
CA GLU A 58 -13.28 7.24 -5.49
C GLU A 58 -12.57 6.29 -4.54
N THR A 59 -11.31 6.54 -4.21
CA THR A 59 -10.55 5.74 -3.24
C THR A 59 -11.11 5.90 -1.83
N TYR A 60 -11.48 7.12 -1.39
CA TYR A 60 -12.15 7.29 -0.09
C TYR A 60 -13.48 6.53 -0.02
N LYS A 61 -14.33 6.66 -1.05
CA LYS A 61 -15.60 5.93 -1.12
C LYS A 61 -15.38 4.40 -1.12
N PHE A 62 -14.33 3.95 -1.81
CA PHE A 62 -13.96 2.54 -1.84
C PHE A 62 -13.48 2.05 -0.47
N ILE A 63 -12.65 2.82 0.23
CA ILE A 63 -12.22 2.55 1.61
C ILE A 63 -13.44 2.38 2.52
N ASP A 64 -14.38 3.33 2.50
CA ASP A 64 -15.57 3.28 3.35
C ASP A 64 -16.44 2.05 3.07
N PHE A 65 -16.62 1.74 1.78
CA PHE A 65 -17.35 0.56 1.33
C PHE A 65 -16.69 -0.74 1.82
N VAL A 66 -15.38 -0.90 1.58
CA VAL A 66 -14.62 -2.09 1.97
C VAL A 66 -14.55 -2.21 3.49
N LYS A 67 -14.30 -1.11 4.22
CA LYS A 67 -14.31 -1.08 5.68
C LYS A 67 -15.63 -1.62 6.22
N LYS A 68 -16.76 -1.14 5.70
CA LYS A 68 -18.08 -1.60 6.13
C LYS A 68 -18.35 -3.05 5.74
N LYS A 69 -17.96 -3.46 4.53
CA LYS A 69 -18.24 -4.82 4.01
C LYS A 69 -17.48 -5.90 4.79
N TYR A 70 -16.23 -5.63 5.14
CA TYR A 70 -15.34 -6.60 5.81
C TYR A 70 -15.17 -6.33 7.31
N ASP A 71 -15.93 -5.40 7.88
CA ASP A 71 -15.84 -4.96 9.28
C ASP A 71 -14.39 -4.66 9.73
N LEU A 72 -13.69 -3.87 8.91
CA LEU A 72 -12.25 -3.69 9.10
C LEU A 72 -11.92 -2.86 10.35
N ASN A 73 -10.93 -3.36 11.11
CA ASN A 73 -10.18 -2.57 12.09
C ASN A 73 -9.24 -1.57 11.39
N LEU A 74 -9.83 -0.57 10.74
CA LEU A 74 -9.11 0.43 9.96
C LEU A 74 -8.48 1.51 10.87
N GLN A 75 -7.16 1.62 10.82
CA GLN A 75 -6.35 2.61 11.52
C GLN A 75 -5.83 3.65 10.54
N VAL A 76 -6.33 4.89 10.62
CA VAL A 76 -6.01 5.96 9.66
C VAL A 76 -4.97 6.91 10.26
N PHE A 77 -3.79 6.96 9.64
CA PHE A 77 -2.71 7.88 9.99
C PHE A 77 -2.52 8.92 8.88
N ARG A 78 -2.22 10.15 9.26
CA ARG A 78 -2.07 11.28 8.35
C ARG A 78 -0.96 12.22 8.82
N SER A 79 -0.59 13.19 7.98
CA SER A 79 0.33 14.25 8.40
C SER A 79 -0.27 15.11 9.52
N ASN A 80 0.58 15.61 10.43
CA ASN A 80 0.15 16.50 11.52
C ASN A 80 -0.35 17.87 11.02
N ILE A 81 -0.06 18.22 9.77
CA ILE A 81 -0.54 19.44 9.12
C ILE A 81 -1.41 19.06 7.93
N SER A 82 -2.57 19.72 7.79
CA SER A 82 -3.53 19.43 6.73
C SER A 82 -2.98 19.76 5.33
N PRO A 83 -3.54 19.17 4.27
CA PRO A 83 -3.25 19.56 2.88
C PRO A 83 -3.25 21.08 2.66
N ALA A 84 -4.29 21.77 3.12
CA ALA A 84 -4.41 23.22 2.99
C ALA A 84 -3.26 23.96 3.69
N TRP A 85 -2.84 23.49 4.87
CA TRP A 85 -1.73 24.10 5.60
C TRP A 85 -0.38 23.82 4.91
N GLN A 86 -0.19 22.61 4.37
CA GLN A 86 0.99 22.28 3.58
C GLN A 86 1.11 23.18 2.34
N GLU A 87 0.00 23.35 1.60
CA GLU A 87 -0.01 24.24 0.43
C GLU A 87 0.23 25.70 0.81
N ALA A 88 -0.33 26.18 1.92
CA ALA A 88 -0.11 27.54 2.40
C ALA A 88 1.35 27.81 2.80
N ARG A 89 2.03 26.84 3.45
CA ARG A 89 3.42 27.02 3.93
C ARG A 89 4.47 26.73 2.87
N TYR A 90 4.23 25.70 2.06
CA TYR A 90 5.25 25.12 1.19
C TYR A 90 4.87 25.17 -0.28
N GLY A 91 3.66 25.61 -0.64
CA GLY A 91 3.11 25.47 -1.97
C GLY A 91 2.89 24.00 -2.36
N LYS A 92 2.66 23.77 -3.65
CA LYS A 92 2.48 22.43 -4.20
C LYS A 92 3.83 21.71 -4.31
N LEU A 93 4.23 21.01 -3.24
CA LEU A 93 5.53 20.34 -3.13
C LEU A 93 5.81 19.38 -4.29
N TRP A 94 4.80 18.68 -4.80
CA TRP A 94 4.91 17.78 -5.96
C TRP A 94 5.27 18.51 -7.27
N LYS A 95 5.20 19.85 -7.33
CA LYS A 95 5.65 20.66 -8.47
C LYS A 95 7.07 21.21 -8.30
N LYS A 96 7.75 20.94 -7.19
CA LYS A 96 9.07 21.50 -6.85
C LYS A 96 10.24 20.54 -7.15
N GLY A 97 10.10 19.74 -8.20
CA GLY A 97 11.09 18.74 -8.60
C GLY A 97 11.36 17.68 -7.53
N ILE A 98 12.49 16.98 -7.66
CA ILE A 98 12.81 15.82 -6.80
C ILE A 98 12.88 16.16 -5.31
N LYS A 99 13.45 17.31 -4.95
CA LYS A 99 13.54 17.76 -3.54
C LYS A 99 12.15 17.99 -2.94
N GLY A 100 11.25 18.60 -3.71
CA GLY A 100 9.86 18.79 -3.30
C GLY A 100 9.10 17.47 -3.15
N ILE A 101 9.26 16.55 -4.11
CA ILE A 101 8.65 15.22 -4.06
C ILE A 101 9.15 14.42 -2.85
N ASN A 102 10.45 14.46 -2.56
CA ASN A 102 11.01 13.79 -1.40
C ASN A 102 10.45 14.35 -0.10
N PHE A 103 10.37 15.68 0.02
CA PHE A 103 9.78 16.30 1.21
C PHE A 103 8.28 16.00 1.35
N TYR A 104 7.52 16.02 0.25
CA TYR A 104 6.11 15.62 0.23
C TYR A 104 5.93 14.18 0.70
N ASN A 105 6.70 13.23 0.15
CA ASN A 105 6.62 11.82 0.53
C ASN A 105 7.01 11.62 2.00
N TYR A 106 7.99 12.37 2.50
CA TYR A 106 8.39 12.29 3.89
C TYR A 106 7.24 12.70 4.83
N ILE A 107 6.69 13.91 4.69
CA ILE A 107 5.69 14.44 5.63
C ILE A 107 4.31 13.79 5.50
N ASN A 108 3.97 13.24 4.34
CA ASN A 108 2.66 12.66 4.07
C ASN A 108 2.63 11.13 4.09
N LYS A 109 3.77 10.45 3.99
CA LYS A 109 3.83 8.99 3.92
C LYS A 109 4.77 8.38 4.93
N VAL A 110 6.05 8.75 4.86
CA VAL A 110 7.08 8.16 5.73
C VAL A 110 6.80 8.46 7.20
N GLN A 111 6.69 9.73 7.56
CA GLN A 111 6.46 10.15 8.94
C GLN A 111 5.12 9.62 9.51
N PRO A 112 3.98 9.68 8.78
CA PRO A 112 2.75 9.05 9.25
C PRO A 112 2.85 7.54 9.44
N MET A 113 3.61 6.81 8.60
CA MET A 113 3.83 5.38 8.79
C MET A 113 4.71 5.10 10.00
N GLU A 114 5.80 5.85 10.20
CA GLU A 114 6.63 5.73 11.41
C GLU A 114 5.80 5.98 12.67
N ASN A 115 4.93 7.01 12.63
CA ASN A 115 3.98 7.26 13.71
C ASN A 115 3.02 6.08 13.93
N ALA A 116 2.52 5.45 12.87
CA ALA A 116 1.65 4.28 12.97
C ALA A 116 2.35 3.09 13.63
N LEU A 117 3.56 2.79 13.16
CA LEU A 117 4.38 1.69 13.68
C LEU A 117 4.71 1.90 15.18
N ASN A 118 5.06 3.12 15.57
CA ASN A 118 5.37 3.46 16.96
C ASN A 118 4.12 3.46 17.85
N THR A 119 3.04 4.12 17.41
CA THR A 119 1.80 4.26 18.20
C THR A 119 1.16 2.90 18.48
N LEU A 120 1.19 2.01 17.48
CA LEU A 120 0.63 0.68 17.61
C LEU A 120 1.64 -0.33 18.21
N SER A 121 2.88 0.08 18.50
CA SER A 121 3.95 -0.80 19.00
C SER A 121 4.17 -2.03 18.11
N VAL A 122 4.15 -1.82 16.80
CA VAL A 122 4.17 -2.88 15.78
C VAL A 122 5.48 -3.65 15.84
N GLN A 123 5.40 -4.98 15.82
CA GLN A 123 6.58 -5.85 15.69
C GLN A 123 6.60 -6.61 14.37
N THR A 124 5.43 -6.79 13.73
CA THR A 124 5.30 -7.47 12.44
C THR A 124 4.34 -6.73 11.51
N TRP A 125 4.81 -6.43 10.29
CA TRP A 125 4.12 -5.62 9.28
C TRP A 125 3.94 -6.40 7.97
N PHE A 126 2.69 -6.66 7.59
CA PHE A 126 2.30 -7.24 6.30
C PHE A 126 2.07 -6.15 5.24
N ALA A 127 2.66 -6.32 4.05
CA ALA A 127 2.47 -5.42 2.91
C ALA A 127 2.29 -6.15 1.57
N GLY A 128 1.43 -5.60 0.71
CA GLY A 128 1.04 -6.18 -0.58
C GLY A 128 1.97 -5.81 -1.73
N LEU A 129 3.29 -5.92 -1.55
CA LEU A 129 4.26 -5.67 -2.61
C LEU A 129 4.47 -6.91 -3.47
N ARG A 130 4.71 -6.71 -4.77
CA ARG A 130 4.99 -7.76 -5.76
C ARG A 130 6.23 -7.43 -6.60
N HIS A 131 6.94 -8.44 -7.08
CA HIS A 131 8.10 -8.25 -7.96
C HIS A 131 7.75 -7.61 -9.31
N GLU A 132 6.62 -7.98 -9.93
CA GLU A 132 6.20 -7.41 -11.24
C GLU A 132 5.88 -5.90 -11.17
N GLN A 133 5.69 -5.37 -9.97
CA GLN A 133 5.38 -3.96 -9.75
C GLN A 133 6.61 -3.04 -9.75
N SER A 134 7.84 -3.50 -9.93
CA SER A 134 8.98 -2.63 -10.31
C SER A 134 10.26 -3.44 -10.42
N LYS A 135 11.22 -2.94 -11.20
CA LYS A 135 12.55 -3.55 -11.26
C LYS A 135 13.28 -3.53 -9.91
N SER A 136 13.11 -2.46 -9.12
CA SER A 136 13.75 -2.33 -7.80
C SER A 136 13.24 -3.36 -6.79
N ARG A 137 12.06 -3.95 -6.99
CA ARG A 137 11.50 -4.97 -6.09
C ARG A 137 12.04 -6.37 -6.31
N GLN A 138 12.80 -6.63 -7.38
CA GLN A 138 13.29 -7.98 -7.69
C GLN A 138 14.18 -8.60 -6.59
N LEU A 139 14.81 -7.77 -5.77
CA LEU A 139 15.70 -8.20 -4.67
C LEU A 139 14.99 -8.37 -3.33
N LEU A 140 13.67 -8.10 -3.25
CA LEU A 140 12.93 -8.25 -2.01
C LEU A 140 12.78 -9.72 -1.62
N SER A 141 12.77 -9.98 -0.31
CA SER A 141 12.52 -11.30 0.27
C SER A 141 11.13 -11.34 0.92
N TYR A 142 10.56 -12.55 1.07
CA TYR A 142 9.25 -12.74 1.70
C TYR A 142 9.18 -12.20 3.14
N VAL A 143 10.30 -12.28 3.86
CA VAL A 143 10.45 -11.73 5.21
C VAL A 143 11.76 -10.96 5.25
N SER A 144 11.73 -9.75 5.78
CA SER A 144 12.91 -8.94 6.10
C SER A 144 12.72 -8.24 7.44
N ILE A 145 13.77 -7.62 7.96
CA ILE A 145 13.69 -6.77 9.15
C ILE A 145 13.99 -5.33 8.72
N GLN A 146 13.07 -4.42 9.04
CA GLN A 146 13.19 -3.00 8.76
C GLN A 146 13.02 -2.24 10.08
N LYS A 147 14.08 -1.55 10.52
CA LYS A 147 14.09 -0.79 11.80
C LYS A 147 13.59 -1.60 13.02
N GLY A 148 13.96 -2.89 13.07
CA GLY A 148 13.56 -3.80 14.16
C GLY A 148 12.17 -4.43 14.01
N ILE A 149 11.44 -4.14 12.93
CA ILE A 149 10.11 -4.68 12.64
C ILE A 149 10.23 -5.73 11.54
N PHE A 150 9.62 -6.90 11.75
CA PHE A 150 9.52 -7.93 10.72
C PHE A 150 8.57 -7.47 9.63
N LYS A 151 9.05 -7.36 8.39
CA LYS A 151 8.23 -7.02 7.23
C LYS A 151 7.97 -8.27 6.42
N VAL A 152 6.70 -8.56 6.18
CA VAL A 152 6.25 -9.77 5.50
C VAL A 152 5.54 -9.39 4.20
N LEU A 153 5.91 -10.04 3.10
CA LEU A 153 5.39 -9.80 1.74
C LEU A 153 4.76 -11.09 1.20
N PRO A 154 3.52 -11.46 1.58
CA PRO A 154 2.98 -12.79 1.31
C PRO A 154 2.73 -13.07 -0.17
N ILE A 155 2.43 -12.03 -0.95
CA ILE A 155 2.07 -12.11 -2.37
C ILE A 155 3.22 -11.70 -3.30
N LEU A 156 4.47 -11.66 -2.78
CA LEU A 156 5.62 -11.09 -3.48
C LEU A 156 5.87 -11.68 -4.87
N ASP A 157 5.62 -12.97 -5.03
CA ASP A 157 5.80 -13.78 -6.24
C ASP A 157 4.55 -13.88 -7.12
N TRP A 158 3.46 -13.19 -6.78
CA TRP A 158 2.23 -13.29 -7.58
C TRP A 158 2.36 -12.52 -8.89
N SER A 159 1.94 -13.16 -9.99
CA SER A 159 1.80 -12.54 -11.30
C SER A 159 0.46 -11.80 -11.43
N ASN A 160 0.32 -10.95 -12.45
CA ASN A 160 -0.96 -10.30 -12.76
C ASN A 160 -2.08 -11.31 -13.04
N ASP A 161 -1.77 -12.43 -13.69
CA ASP A 161 -2.73 -13.51 -13.95
C ASP A 161 -3.22 -14.13 -12.65
N LYS A 162 -2.30 -14.43 -11.71
CA LYS A 162 -2.66 -14.97 -10.40
C LYS A 162 -3.53 -14.00 -9.58
N ILE A 163 -3.24 -12.71 -9.66
CA ILE A 163 -4.06 -11.66 -9.03
C ILE A 163 -5.47 -11.65 -9.64
N TYR A 164 -5.57 -11.72 -10.96
CA TYR A 164 -6.85 -11.75 -11.67
C TYR A 164 -7.66 -13.01 -11.31
N GLU A 165 -7.04 -14.18 -11.36
CA GLU A 165 -7.68 -15.45 -11.00
C GLU A 165 -8.18 -15.45 -9.55
N TYR A 166 -7.34 -14.98 -8.61
CA TYR A 166 -7.74 -14.87 -7.21
C TYR A 166 -8.90 -13.89 -7.01
N SER A 167 -8.84 -12.72 -7.68
CA SER A 167 -9.90 -11.72 -7.62
C SER A 167 -11.23 -12.30 -8.10
N LYS A 168 -11.20 -13.01 -9.24
CA LYS A 168 -12.38 -13.63 -9.84
C LYS A 168 -12.92 -14.76 -8.98
N LYS A 169 -12.05 -15.65 -8.50
CA LYS A 169 -12.43 -16.80 -7.66
C LYS A 169 -13.11 -16.37 -6.36
N ASN A 170 -12.62 -15.30 -5.73
CA ASN A 170 -13.14 -14.81 -4.44
C ASN A 170 -14.16 -13.67 -4.61
N ASN A 171 -14.53 -13.32 -5.85
CA ASN A 171 -15.47 -12.23 -6.16
C ASN A 171 -15.10 -10.91 -5.46
N LEU A 172 -13.82 -10.55 -5.52
CA LEU A 172 -13.28 -9.37 -4.85
C LEU A 172 -13.80 -8.08 -5.48
N GLU A 173 -13.87 -7.05 -4.63
CA GLU A 173 -14.29 -5.72 -4.98
C GLU A 173 -13.27 -5.08 -5.89
N ILE A 174 -13.73 -4.64 -7.06
CA ILE A 174 -12.89 -3.95 -8.03
C ILE A 174 -12.94 -2.46 -7.69
N HIS A 175 -11.77 -1.84 -7.53
CA HIS A 175 -11.68 -0.40 -7.34
C HIS A 175 -12.33 0.33 -8.54
N PRO A 176 -13.21 1.34 -8.33
CA PRO A 176 -13.96 2.00 -9.40
C PRO A 176 -13.08 2.49 -10.56
N LEU A 177 -11.97 3.17 -10.23
CA LEU A 177 -11.01 3.70 -11.20
C LEU A 177 -10.26 2.64 -12.03
N SER A 178 -10.36 1.35 -11.69
CA SER A 178 -9.78 0.28 -12.52
C SER A 178 -10.40 0.28 -13.92
N LYS A 179 -11.72 0.50 -14.00
CA LYS A 179 -12.46 0.56 -15.28
C LYS A 179 -12.14 1.81 -16.10
N ASP A 180 -11.58 2.83 -15.46
CA ASP A 180 -11.22 4.10 -16.09
C ASP A 180 -9.80 4.11 -16.65
N GLY A 181 -9.09 2.96 -16.61
CA GLY A 181 -7.75 2.77 -17.16
C GLY A 181 -6.62 2.99 -16.16
N TYR A 182 -6.90 3.03 -14.85
CA TYR A 182 -5.85 3.08 -13.83
C TYR A 182 -5.39 1.68 -13.46
N SER A 183 -4.09 1.40 -13.63
CA SER A 183 -3.44 0.16 -13.19
C SER A 183 -2.82 0.28 -11.79
N SER A 184 -2.41 1.49 -11.40
CA SER A 184 -1.89 1.83 -10.07
C SER A 184 -2.54 3.13 -9.57
N LEU A 185 -2.69 3.25 -8.26
CA LEU A 185 -3.25 4.45 -7.62
C LEU A 185 -2.33 4.96 -6.51
N GLY A 186 -2.24 6.28 -6.43
CA GLY A 186 -1.67 7.04 -5.32
C GLY A 186 -2.43 8.34 -5.16
N ASP A 187 -1.71 9.45 -5.00
CA ASP A 187 -2.32 10.76 -4.90
C ASP A 187 -2.76 11.25 -6.28
N VAL A 188 -3.82 12.05 -6.32
CA VAL A 188 -4.44 12.56 -7.57
C VAL A 188 -3.43 13.27 -8.47
N HIS A 189 -2.45 13.97 -7.88
CA HIS A 189 -1.48 14.78 -8.60
C HIS A 189 -0.22 14.01 -9.04
N THR A 190 -0.08 12.74 -8.66
CA THR A 190 1.09 11.89 -8.98
C THR A 190 0.68 10.53 -9.57
N THR A 191 -0.55 10.42 -10.06
CA THR A 191 -1.09 9.22 -10.70
C THR A 191 -1.65 9.58 -12.07
N VAL A 192 -1.25 8.85 -13.10
CA VAL A 192 -1.78 8.97 -14.48
C VAL A 192 -2.37 7.65 -14.96
N LYS A 193 -3.28 7.72 -15.93
CA LYS A 193 -3.86 6.53 -16.57
C LYS A 193 -2.78 5.77 -17.33
N HIS A 194 -2.92 4.45 -17.37
CA HIS A 194 -2.07 3.60 -18.21
C HIS A 194 -2.45 3.80 -19.68
N VAL A 195 -1.45 3.88 -20.55
CA VAL A 195 -1.63 3.91 -22.01
C VAL A 195 -0.84 2.77 -22.65
N PRO A 196 -1.29 2.20 -23.79
CA PRO A 196 -0.57 1.12 -24.46
C PRO A 196 0.90 1.48 -24.72
N GLY A 197 1.82 0.58 -24.38
CA GLY A 197 3.26 0.80 -24.48
C GLY A 197 3.93 1.40 -23.24
N MET A 198 3.15 1.88 -22.26
CA MET A 198 3.67 2.39 -20.98
C MET A 198 3.99 1.25 -20.01
N LEU A 199 5.12 1.34 -19.30
CA LEU A 199 5.41 0.47 -18.15
C LEU A 199 4.54 0.92 -16.95
N GLU A 200 4.16 -0.03 -16.10
CA GLU A 200 3.32 0.28 -14.93
C GLU A 200 3.99 1.30 -13.98
N GLU A 201 5.33 1.41 -14.00
CA GLU A 201 6.08 2.39 -13.18
C GLU A 201 5.95 3.83 -13.62
N GLU A 202 5.73 4.03 -14.91
CA GLU A 202 5.63 5.36 -15.50
C GLU A 202 4.28 6.01 -15.14
N THR A 203 3.31 5.23 -14.63
CA THR A 203 2.00 5.74 -14.19
C THR A 203 2.08 6.57 -12.89
N ARG A 204 3.25 6.62 -12.24
CA ARG A 204 3.46 7.29 -10.95
C ARG A 204 4.55 8.36 -11.04
N PHE A 205 4.33 9.48 -10.34
CA PHE A 205 5.27 10.62 -10.24
C PHE A 205 5.85 11.10 -11.58
N PHE A 206 5.08 11.02 -12.68
CA PHE A 206 5.53 11.42 -14.03
C PHE A 206 6.81 10.69 -14.48
N GLY A 207 7.00 9.43 -14.07
CA GLY A 207 8.19 8.64 -14.39
C GLY A 207 9.45 8.99 -13.59
N LEU A 208 9.37 9.94 -12.64
CA LEU A 208 10.54 10.36 -11.85
C LEU A 208 10.89 9.40 -10.72
N LYS A 209 9.90 8.69 -10.16
CA LYS A 209 10.09 7.79 -9.03
C LYS A 209 8.92 6.81 -8.93
N ARG A 210 9.18 5.50 -8.82
CA ARG A 210 8.10 4.52 -8.56
C ARG A 210 7.93 4.20 -7.09
N GLU A 211 9.03 3.93 -6.40
CA GLU A 211 8.97 3.52 -5.01
C GLU A 211 8.56 4.68 -4.11
N CYS A 212 7.56 4.40 -3.28
CA CYS A 212 7.18 5.28 -2.21
C CYS A 212 8.24 5.17 -1.12
N GLY A 213 8.66 6.29 -0.52
CA GLY A 213 9.64 6.27 0.59
C GLY A 213 9.27 5.38 1.78
N LEU A 214 8.03 4.89 1.84
CA LEU A 214 7.56 3.86 2.79
C LEU A 214 8.32 2.53 2.72
N HIS A 215 8.92 2.20 1.57
CA HIS A 215 9.54 0.89 1.34
C HIS A 215 11.02 0.97 1.00
N GLU A 216 11.62 2.16 1.08
CA GLU A 216 12.99 2.39 0.62
C GLU A 216 14.05 2.12 1.70
N ASP A 217 13.72 2.14 3.00
CA ASP A 217 14.70 1.98 4.10
C ASP A 217 14.20 1.19 5.32
#